data_AF-A0A935LVI1-F1
#
_entry.id   AF-A0A935LVI1-F1
#
_cell.length_a   1.000
_cell.length_b   1.000
_cell.length_c   1.000
_cell.angle_alpha   90.00
_cell.angle_beta   90.00
_cell.angle_gamma   90.00
#
_symmetry.space_group_name_H-M   'P 1'
#
loop_
_entity.id
_entity.type
_entity.pdbx_description
1 polymer ?
#
loop_
_entity_poly.entity_id
_entity_poly.type
_entity_poly.pdbx_seq_one_letter_code
_entity_poly.pdbx_strand_id
1 'polypeptide(L)'
;MNEEVSPLHYIQYPFGYNRMNVYVTEQFESWLAGLSDERLKGRILSRLRLIGLGSFGDCKPVSHGLHEVRIHISGGVRLYFYNSVDQSIVVVLAGRKATQRADIKRAMEILNSLKER
;
A
#
# COMPACT_ATOMS: atom_id res chain seq x y z
N MET A 1 -22.08 15.56 -17.79
CA MET A 1 -22.19 16.36 -16.56
C MET A 1 -22.35 15.38 -15.41
N ASN A 2 -21.31 14.84 -14.78
CA ASN A 2 -19.93 15.29 -14.63
C ASN A 2 -18.96 14.26 -15.21
N GLU A 3 -18.13 14.70 -16.15
CA GLU A 3 -16.88 14.03 -16.48
C GLU A 3 -15.87 14.47 -15.42
N GLU A 4 -15.34 13.52 -14.65
CA GLU A 4 -13.99 13.59 -14.09
C GLU A 4 -13.66 12.24 -13.43
N VAL A 5 -13.21 11.29 -14.25
CA VAL A 5 -12.49 10.11 -13.75
C VAL A 5 -11.28 9.87 -14.64
N SER A 6 -10.15 9.59 -13.97
CA SER A 6 -8.87 9.00 -14.43
C SER A 6 -7.72 9.94 -14.84
N PRO A 7 -6.44 9.61 -14.53
CA PRO A 7 -5.93 8.23 -14.56
C PRO A 7 -4.91 7.87 -13.46
N LEU A 8 -5.36 7.13 -12.46
CA LEU A 8 -4.51 6.18 -11.74
C LEU A 8 -5.31 4.89 -11.68
N HIS A 9 -4.85 3.82 -12.31
CA HIS A 9 -5.44 2.49 -12.10
C HIS A 9 -5.11 2.06 -10.68
N TYR A 10 -5.90 2.58 -9.75
CA TYR A 10 -5.91 2.11 -8.40
C TYR A 10 -6.93 1.00 -8.28
N ILE A 11 -6.47 -0.15 -7.81
CA ILE A 11 -7.41 -1.22 -7.46
C ILE A 11 -7.92 -0.92 -6.06
N GLN A 12 -9.19 -0.53 -6.01
CA GLN A 12 -9.94 -0.49 -4.76
C GLN A 12 -10.21 -1.93 -4.34
N TYR A 13 -9.88 -2.30 -3.10
CA TYR A 13 -10.27 -3.59 -2.55
C TYR A 13 -11.64 -3.46 -1.83
N PRO A 14 -12.75 -4.00 -2.38
CA PRO A 14 -14.07 -3.89 -1.79
C PRO A 14 -14.25 -4.93 -0.69
N PHE A 15 -13.65 -4.67 0.46
CA PHE A 15 -14.02 -5.37 1.68
C PHE A 15 -15.26 -4.65 2.26
N GLY A 16 -16.38 -5.35 2.42
CA GLY A 16 -17.60 -4.73 2.96
C GLY A 16 -17.35 -4.01 4.30
N TYR A 17 -17.96 -2.83 4.45
CA TYR A 17 -17.84 -1.89 5.59
C TYR A 17 -16.43 -1.32 5.84
N ASN A 18 -15.81 -0.69 4.83
CA ASN A 18 -14.59 0.07 5.04
C ASN A 18 -14.88 1.45 5.67
N ARG A 19 -14.10 1.83 6.70
CA ARG A 19 -14.06 3.20 7.25
C ARG A 19 -13.21 4.13 6.38
N MET A 20 -12.26 3.55 5.64
CA MET A 20 -11.33 4.26 4.77
C MET A 20 -11.18 3.49 3.45
N ASN A 21 -11.13 4.18 2.33
CA ASN A 21 -10.81 3.53 1.06
C ASN A 21 -9.33 3.14 1.04
N VAL A 22 -9.05 1.93 0.55
CA VAL A 22 -7.70 1.45 0.32
C VAL A 22 -7.50 1.24 -1.17
N TYR A 23 -6.59 2.02 -1.72
CA TYR A 23 -6.13 1.97 -3.09
C TYR A 23 -4.73 1.37 -3.12
N VAL A 24 -4.40 0.69 -4.21
CA VAL A 24 -3.05 0.18 -4.44
C VAL A 24 -2.57 0.57 -5.83
N THR A 25 -1.28 0.82 -5.98
CA THR A 25 -0.67 1.07 -7.29
C THR A 25 -0.49 -0.22 -8.10
N GLU A 26 -0.35 -0.09 -9.41
CA GLU A 26 0.01 -1.19 -10.31
C GLU A 26 1.34 -1.86 -9.90
N GLN A 27 2.30 -1.10 -9.36
CA GLN A 27 3.57 -1.65 -8.89
C GLN A 27 3.37 -2.55 -7.66
N PHE A 28 2.50 -2.16 -6.73
CA PHE A 28 2.15 -3.01 -5.59
C PHE A 28 1.40 -4.26 -6.06
N GLU A 29 0.42 -4.11 -6.94
CA GLU A 29 -0.36 -5.24 -7.45
C GLU A 29 0.54 -6.25 -8.17
N SER A 30 1.42 -5.77 -9.05
CA SER A 30 2.39 -6.60 -9.77
C SER A 30 3.33 -7.34 -8.82
N TRP A 31 3.79 -6.65 -7.77
CA TRP A 31 4.61 -7.27 -6.73
C TRP A 31 3.84 -8.35 -5.96
N LEU A 32 2.57 -8.10 -5.62
CA LEU A 32 1.72 -9.05 -4.91
C LEU A 32 1.42 -10.28 -5.78
N ALA A 33 1.11 -10.08 -7.06
CA ALA A 33 0.86 -11.15 -8.03
C ALA A 33 2.09 -12.05 -8.23
N GLY A 34 3.30 -11.47 -8.21
CA GLY A 34 4.56 -12.19 -8.35
C GLY A 34 4.99 -13.04 -7.14
N LEU A 35 4.30 -12.95 -5.99
CA LEU A 35 4.60 -13.80 -4.85
C LEU A 35 4.17 -15.25 -5.13
N SER A 36 5.04 -16.23 -4.83
CA SER A 36 4.66 -17.65 -4.84
C SER A 36 4.07 -18.14 -3.51
N ASP A 37 4.27 -17.39 -2.43
CA ASP A 37 3.80 -17.73 -1.08
C ASP A 37 2.36 -17.26 -0.88
N GLU A 38 1.39 -18.18 -1.09
CA GLU A 38 -0.03 -17.93 -0.92
C GLU A 38 -0.43 -17.57 0.52
N ARG A 39 0.28 -18.11 1.53
CA ARG A 39 0.02 -17.76 2.93
C ARG A 39 0.40 -16.31 3.20
N LEU A 40 1.52 -15.87 2.65
CA LEU A 40 1.95 -14.48 2.73
C LEU A 40 0.96 -13.56 2.01
N LYS A 41 0.51 -13.89 0.79
CA LYS A 41 -0.52 -13.14 0.07
C LYS A 41 -1.78 -12.95 0.92
N GLY A 42 -2.33 -14.04 1.46
CA GLY A 42 -3.53 -13.99 2.30
C GLY A 42 -3.36 -13.10 3.53
N ARG A 43 -2.18 -13.09 4.16
CA ARG A 43 -1.87 -12.20 5.29
C ARG A 43 -1.76 -10.73 4.89
N ILE A 44 -1.21 -10.44 3.72
CA ILE A 44 -1.14 -9.07 3.19
C ILE A 44 -2.55 -8.57 2.89
N LEU A 45 -3.38 -9.35 2.19
CA LEU A 45 -4.78 -9.00 1.91
C LEU A 45 -5.58 -8.79 3.20
N SER A 46 -5.41 -9.66 4.19
CA SER A 46 -6.03 -9.49 5.53
C SER A 46 -5.58 -8.19 6.21
N ARG A 47 -4.30 -7.80 6.05
CA ARG A 47 -3.78 -6.55 6.59
C ARG A 47 -4.38 -5.33 5.86
N LEU A 48 -4.49 -5.37 4.54
CA LEU A 48 -5.14 -4.30 3.77
C LEU A 48 -6.60 -4.10 4.20
N ARG A 49 -7.32 -5.20 4.44
CA ARG A 49 -8.68 -5.14 5.01
C ARG A 49 -8.72 -4.45 6.36
N LEU A 50 -7.83 -4.83 7.29
CA LEU A 50 -7.76 -4.19 8.60
C LEU A 50 -7.39 -2.70 8.51
N ILE A 51 -6.51 -2.33 7.59
CA ILE A 51 -6.18 -0.93 7.29
C ILE A 51 -7.43 -0.17 6.81
N GLY A 52 -8.25 -0.76 5.93
CA GLY A 52 -9.53 -0.18 5.49
C GLY A 52 -10.55 0.02 6.63
N LEU A 53 -10.39 -0.71 7.74
CA LEU A 53 -11.15 -0.53 8.98
C LEU A 53 -10.50 0.46 9.97
N GLY A 54 -9.37 1.06 9.62
CA GLY A 54 -8.59 1.98 10.46
C GLY A 54 -7.58 1.31 11.39
N SER A 55 -7.33 0.01 11.24
CA SER A 55 -6.38 -0.76 12.07
C SER A 55 -5.08 -1.09 11.32
N PHE A 56 -4.10 -0.20 11.42
CA PHE A 56 -2.80 -0.33 10.76
C PHE A 56 -1.89 -1.38 11.41
N GLY A 57 -1.99 -1.56 12.73
CA GLY A 57 -1.09 -2.43 13.51
C GLY A 57 0.29 -1.81 13.73
N ASP A 58 1.36 -2.57 13.47
CA ASP A 58 2.73 -2.08 13.59
C ASP A 58 3.08 -1.16 12.42
N CYS A 59 2.73 0.12 12.59
CA CYS A 59 2.92 1.18 11.59
C CYS A 59 3.96 2.19 12.07
N LYS A 60 4.81 2.68 11.16
CA LYS A 60 5.79 3.71 11.44
C LYS A 60 5.89 4.75 10.32
N PRO A 61 6.12 6.03 10.64
CA PRO A 61 6.55 6.98 9.64
C PRO A 61 7.95 6.59 9.12
N VAL A 62 8.18 6.84 7.83
CA VAL A 62 9.49 6.59 7.19
C VAL A 62 10.11 7.90 6.73
N SER A 63 9.47 8.61 5.80
CA SER A 63 10.03 9.81 5.17
C SER A 63 8.98 10.60 4.39
N HIS A 64 8.93 11.93 4.52
CA HIS A 64 8.14 12.85 3.66
C HIS A 64 6.67 12.43 3.40
N GLY A 65 5.99 11.93 4.43
CA GLY A 65 4.59 11.48 4.36
C GLY A 65 4.41 10.02 3.94
N LEU A 66 5.48 9.31 3.61
CA LEU A 66 5.50 7.86 3.45
C LEU A 66 5.53 7.17 4.81
N HIS A 67 4.66 6.17 4.97
CA HIS A 67 4.53 5.33 6.15
C HIS A 67 4.79 3.87 5.76
N GLU A 68 5.22 3.06 6.73
CA GLU A 68 5.36 1.61 6.57
C GLU A 68 4.47 0.85 7.54
N VAL A 69 3.78 -0.19 7.06
CA VAL A 69 3.20 -1.25 7.89
C VAL A 69 4.13 -2.45 7.90
N ARG A 70 4.49 -2.93 9.09
CA ARG A 70 5.42 -4.04 9.30
C ARG A 70 4.66 -5.31 9.60
N ILE A 71 4.76 -6.29 8.72
CA ILE A 71 4.16 -7.62 8.89
C ILE A 71 5.29 -8.60 9.21
N HIS A 72 5.33 -9.10 10.45
CA HIS A 72 6.39 -10.00 10.94
C HIS A 72 6.06 -11.46 10.59
N ILE A 73 6.13 -11.80 9.30
CA ILE A 73 6.00 -13.17 8.79
C ILE A 73 7.01 -13.41 7.66
N SER A 74 7.50 -14.64 7.50
CA SER A 74 8.35 -15.08 6.37
C SER A 74 9.52 -14.12 6.07
N GLY A 75 10.32 -13.76 7.07
CA GLY A 75 11.46 -12.83 6.92
C GLY A 75 11.10 -11.34 7.01
N GLY A 76 9.83 -11.01 7.18
CA GLY A 76 9.32 -9.66 7.38
C GLY A 76 8.94 -8.98 6.07
N VAL A 77 7.70 -8.54 5.96
CA VAL A 77 7.17 -7.72 4.86
C VAL A 77 6.91 -6.30 5.33
N ARG A 78 7.10 -5.35 4.42
CA ARG A 78 6.83 -3.92 4.60
C ARG A 78 5.87 -3.48 3.51
N LEU A 79 4.75 -2.89 3.91
CA LEU A 79 3.84 -2.20 2.99
C LEU A 79 4.08 -0.72 3.13
N TYR A 80 4.41 -0.04 2.03
CA TYR A 80 4.66 1.40 2.02
C TYR A 80 3.42 2.10 1.49
N PHE A 81 2.95 3.10 2.20
CA PHE A 81 1.72 3.81 1.87
C PHE A 81 1.79 5.29 2.24
N TYR A 82 0.87 6.07 1.69
CA TYR A 82 0.61 7.43 2.14
C TYR A 82 -0.89 7.67 2.35
N ASN A 83 -1.20 8.69 3.14
CA ASN A 83 -2.56 9.18 3.33
C ASN A 83 -2.84 10.23 2.25
N SER A 84 -3.85 9.99 1.44
CA SER A 84 -4.36 10.95 0.47
C SER A 84 -5.22 12.02 1.16
N VAL A 85 -5.46 13.13 0.46
CA VAL A 85 -6.22 14.29 0.97
C VAL A 85 -7.69 13.96 1.27
N ASP A 86 -8.25 12.97 0.58
CA ASP A 86 -9.62 12.46 0.70
C ASP A 86 -9.77 11.39 1.81
N GLN A 87 -8.83 11.32 2.76
CA GLN A 87 -8.77 10.31 3.83
C GLN A 87 -8.61 8.86 3.33
N SER A 88 -8.24 8.68 2.07
CA SER A 88 -7.93 7.38 1.49
C SER A 88 -6.49 6.96 1.80
N ILE A 89 -6.27 5.65 1.89
CA ILE A 89 -4.94 5.05 2.00
C ILE A 89 -4.50 4.56 0.62
N VAL A 90 -3.31 4.98 0.19
CA VAL A 90 -2.74 4.53 -1.07
C VAL A 90 -1.46 3.76 -0.80
N VAL A 91 -1.48 2.45 -1.04
CA VAL A 91 -0.31 1.58 -0.93
C VAL A 91 0.49 1.66 -2.22
N VAL A 92 1.72 2.17 -2.13
CA VAL A 92 2.55 2.48 -3.30
C VAL A 92 3.49 1.33 -3.68
N LEU A 93 3.93 0.55 -2.71
CA LEU A 93 4.86 -0.55 -2.91
C LEU A 93 4.82 -1.50 -1.70
N ALA A 94 5.27 -2.73 -1.89
CA ALA A 94 5.63 -3.61 -0.81
C ALA A 94 6.99 -4.26 -1.05
N GLY A 95 7.62 -4.68 0.04
CA GLY A 95 8.98 -5.19 0.02
C GLY A 95 9.29 -6.11 1.18
N ARG A 96 10.48 -6.71 1.14
CA ARG A 96 10.98 -7.57 2.22
C ARG A 96 11.88 -6.74 3.15
N LYS A 97 12.05 -7.18 4.38
CA LYS A 97 12.98 -6.54 5.33
C LYS A 97 14.41 -6.40 4.76
N ALA A 98 14.87 -7.41 4.01
CA ALA A 98 16.22 -7.43 3.45
C ALA A 98 16.46 -6.33 2.40
N THR A 99 15.42 -5.90 1.69
CA THR A 99 15.49 -4.90 0.61
C THR A 99 14.98 -3.53 1.04
N GLN A 100 14.69 -3.35 2.34
CA GLN A 100 13.97 -2.19 2.87
C GLN A 100 14.51 -0.84 2.38
N ARG A 101 15.83 -0.64 2.38
CA ARG A 101 16.43 0.63 1.95
C ARG A 101 16.15 0.94 0.47
N ALA A 102 16.24 -0.08 -0.40
CA ALA A 102 15.95 0.07 -1.81
C ALA A 102 14.45 0.27 -2.05
N ASP A 103 13.62 -0.46 -1.30
CA ASP A 103 12.16 -0.36 -1.41
C ASP A 103 11.66 1.02 -0.96
N ILE A 104 12.22 1.60 0.12
CA ILE A 104 11.88 2.97 0.56
C ILE A 104 12.22 3.98 -0.53
N LYS A 105 13.40 3.88 -1.15
CA LYS A 105 13.80 4.78 -2.24
C LYS A 105 12.80 4.70 -3.39
N ARG A 106 12.46 3.49 -3.83
CA ARG A 106 11.51 3.26 -4.92
C ARG A 106 10.10 3.73 -4.57
N ALA A 107 9.65 3.48 -3.35
CA ALA A 107 8.35 3.95 -2.86
C ALA A 107 8.26 5.49 -2.85
N MET A 108 9.35 6.18 -2.49
CA MET A 108 9.44 7.64 -2.56
C MET A 108 9.41 8.16 -4.00
N GLU A 109 10.10 7.51 -4.93
CA GLU A 109 10.06 7.85 -6.36
C GLU A 109 8.64 7.73 -6.93
N ILE A 110 7.95 6.64 -6.60
CA ILE A 110 6.54 6.44 -6.97
C ILE A 110 5.66 7.53 -6.34
N LEU A 111 5.81 7.79 -5.04
CA LEU A 111 5.02 8.81 -4.33
C LEU A 111 5.17 10.20 -4.94
N ASN A 112 6.40 10.61 -5.29
CA ASN A 112 6.63 11.93 -5.90
C ASN A 112 5.98 12.01 -7.28
N SER A 113 6.13 10.96 -8.10
CA SER A 113 5.48 10.87 -9.42
C SER A 113 3.94 10.96 -9.34
N LEU A 114 3.35 10.42 -8.27
CA LEU A 114 1.90 10.51 -8.02
C LEU A 114 1.45 11.90 -7.54
N LYS A 115 2.33 12.67 -6.87
CA LYS A 115 2.03 14.00 -6.33
C LYS A 115 2.28 15.14 -7.32
N GLU A 116 3.17 14.93 -8.29
CA GLU A 116 3.52 15.92 -9.32
C GLU A 116 2.51 15.93 -10.49
N ARG A 117 1.45 15.14 -10.41
CA ARG A 117 0.37 15.03 -11.40
C ARG A 117 -0.93 15.57 -10.82
#